data_AF-A0A7D8Z276-F1
#
_entry.id   AF-A0A7D8Z276-F1
#
_cell.length_a   1.000
_cell.length_b   1.000
_cell.length_c   1.000
_cell.angle_alpha   90.00
_cell.angle_beta   90.00
_cell.angle_gamma   90.00
#
_symmetry.space_group_name_H-M   'P 1'
#
loop_
_entity.id
_entity.type
_entity.pdbx_description
1 polymer ?
#
loop_
_entity_poly.entity_id
_entity_poly.type
_entity_poly.pdbx_seq_one_letter_code
_entity_poly.pdbx_strand_id
1 'polypeptide(L)' 'MTTLTPSYHAEQYSPDDNRFDLRPFLYPNWFGFKAIEKKLAAMGENGTKVADAEERKSL' A
#
# COMPACT_ATOMS: atom_id res chain seq x y z
N MET A 1 -13.14 5.90 13.40
CA MET A 1 -14.06 6.97 12.97
C MET A 1 -15.21 7.06 13.98
N THR A 2 -14.93 7.27 15.27
CA THR A 2 -15.82 6.76 16.32
C THR A 2 -17.06 7.59 16.60
N THR A 3 -17.20 8.76 15.96
CA THR A 3 -18.27 9.74 16.24
C THR A 3 -18.93 10.25 14.96
N LEU A 4 -18.84 9.50 13.86
CA LEU A 4 -19.45 9.89 12.60
C LEU A 4 -20.98 9.74 12.67
N THR A 5 -21.70 10.67 12.06
CA THR A 5 -23.15 10.59 11.91
C THR A 5 -23.53 9.31 11.15
N PRO A 6 -24.53 8.54 11.60
CA PRO A 6 -25.01 7.38 10.87
C PRO A 6 -25.39 7.73 9.43
N SER A 7 -24.97 6.88 8.49
CA SER A 7 -25.19 7.09 7.05
C SER A 7 -25.75 5.83 6.39
N TYR A 8 -26.32 6.01 5.19
CA TYR A 8 -26.79 4.90 4.37
C TYR A 8 -25.59 4.12 3.81
N HIS A 9 -25.65 2.79 3.92
CA HIS A 9 -24.63 1.92 3.36
C HIS A 9 -24.90 1.71 1.86
N ALA A 10 -24.20 2.49 1.02
CA ALA A 10 -24.29 2.39 -0.44
C ALA A 10 -23.17 1.54 -1.06
N GLU A 11 -21.98 1.56 -0.47
CA GLU A 11 -20.76 0.97 -1.04
C GLU A 11 -20.16 -0.08 -0.10
N GLN A 12 -19.63 -1.16 -0.69
CA GLN A 12 -18.95 -2.25 0.04
C GLN A 12 -17.59 -1.84 0.64
N TYR A 13 -17.17 -0.58 0.50
CA TYR A 13 -15.95 -0.05 1.09
C TYR A 13 -16.23 1.18 1.97
N SER A 14 -17.32 1.12 2.74
CA SER A 14 -17.69 2.16 3.71
C SER A 14 -16.72 2.20 4.89
N PRO A 15 -16.28 3.37 5.38
CA PRO A 15 -15.47 3.47 6.59
C PRO A 15 -16.29 3.55 7.89
N ASP A 16 -17.60 3.25 7.85
CA ASP A 16 -18.50 3.28 9.02
C ASP A 16 -18.12 2.24 10.07
N ASP A 17 -17.55 2.69 11.19
CA ASP A 17 -17.08 1.83 12.29
C ASP A 17 -18.18 1.46 13.30
N ASN A 18 -19.42 1.89 13.06
CA ASN A 18 -20.57 1.47 13.86
C ASN A 18 -21.05 0.07 13.47
N ARG A 19 -20.93 -0.32 12.20
CA ARG A 19 -21.49 -1.58 11.67
C ARG A 19 -20.64 -2.32 10.64
N PHE A 20 -19.82 -1.63 9.85
CA PHE A 20 -19.20 -2.25 8.67
C PHE A 20 -17.68 -2.41 8.79
N ASP A 21 -16.95 -1.35 9.09
CA ASP A 21 -15.48 -1.33 9.03
C ASP A 21 -14.88 -1.11 10.42
N LEU A 22 -14.90 -2.20 11.22
CA LEU A 22 -14.45 -2.22 12.61
C LEU A 22 -12.93 -2.15 12.69
N ARG A 23 -12.40 -0.93 12.76
CA ARG A 23 -10.98 -0.64 12.88
C ARG A 23 -10.63 0.00 14.23
N PRO A 24 -9.41 -0.24 14.75
CA PRO A 24 -8.87 0.53 15.86
C PRO A 24 -8.98 2.04 15.61
N PHE A 25 -9.22 2.81 16.67
CA PHE A 25 -9.18 4.28 16.60
C PHE A 25 -7.83 4.86 17.04
N LEU A 26 -7.06 4.11 17.83
CA LEU A 26 -5.72 4.46 18.26
C LEU A 26 -4.70 3.49 17.63
N TYR A 27 -4.05 3.93 16.56
CA TYR A 27 -2.99 3.17 15.92
C TYR A 27 -1.61 3.58 16.46
N PRO A 28 -0.64 2.64 16.53
CA PRO A 28 0.75 2.99 16.75
C PRO A 28 1.30 3.77 15.54
N ASN A 29 2.46 4.42 15.70
CA ASN A 29 3.15 5.03 14.57
C ASN A 29 3.33 4.01 13.43
N TRP A 30 2.94 4.40 12.22
CA TRP A 30 2.81 3.50 11.08
C TRP A 30 4.16 2.92 10.64
N PHE A 31 4.29 1.59 10.70
CA PHE A 31 5.53 0.87 10.35
C PHE A 31 5.66 0.52 8.85
N GLY A 32 4.60 0.72 8.06
CA GLY A 32 4.55 0.24 6.67
C GLY A 32 5.48 0.99 5.71
N PHE A 33 5.86 2.24 6.00
CA PHE A 33 6.69 3.05 5.10
C PHE A 33 8.06 2.44 4.84
N LYS A 34 8.74 1.91 5.87
CA LYS A 34 10.05 1.24 5.70
C LYS A 34 9.99 0.05 4.75
N ALA A 35 8.89 -0.70 4.77
CA ALA A 35 8.70 -1.84 3.85
C ALA A 35 8.47 -1.38 2.41
N ILE A 36 7.74 -0.28 2.22
CA ILE A 36 7.54 0.34 0.91
C ILE A 36 8.87 0.85 0.35
N GLU A 37 9.65 1.59 1.14
CA GLU A 37 10.98 2.08 0.76
C GLU A 37 11.91 0.93 0.36
N LYS A 38 11.97 -0.14 1.15
CA LYS A 38 12.76 -1.33 0.82
C LYS A 38 12.35 -1.96 -0.51
N LYS A 39 11.03 -2.08 -0.77
CA LYS A 39 10.53 -2.60 -2.04
C LYS A 39 10.86 -1.68 -3.21
N LEU A 40 10.75 -0.36 -3.03
CA LEU A 40 11.12 0.62 -4.05
C LEU A 40 12.60 0.54 -4.40
N ALA A 41 13.49 0.45 -3.40
CA ALA A 41 14.92 0.29 -3.63
C ALA A 41 15.23 -0.97 -4.46
N ALA A 42 14.67 -2.12 -4.07
CA ALA A 42 14.85 -3.38 -4.80
C ALA A 42 14.28 -3.34 -6.23
N MET A 43 13.15 -2.66 -6.44
CA MET A 43 12.59 -2.47 -7.79
C MET A 43 13.43 -1.50 -8.63
N GLY A 44 13.89 -0.40 -8.03
CA GLY A 44 14.75 0.59 -8.68
C GLY A 44 16.04 -0.03 -9.18
N GLU A 45 16.71 -0.84 -8.34
CA GLU A 45 17.89 -1.62 -8.72
C GLU A 45 17.64 -2.56 -9.92
N ASN A 46 16.43 -3.07 -10.09
CA ASN A 46 16.08 -3.95 -11.21
C ASN A 46 15.64 -3.17 -12.46
N GLY A 47 15.00 -2.00 -12.29
CA GLY A 47 14.53 -1.16 -13.40
C GLY A 47 15.63 -0.33 -14.07
N THR A 48 16.75 -0.08 -13.39
CA THR A 48 17.91 0.65 -13.96
C THR A 48 19.00 -0.26 -14.53
N LYS A 49 18.83 -1.59 -14.46
CA LYS A 49 19.75 -2.53 -15.10
C LYS A 49 19.61 -2.40 -16.61
N VAL A 50 20.55 -1.67 -17.23
CA VAL A 50 20.73 -1.71 -18.68
C VAL A 50 21.35 -3.07 -18.99
N ALA A 51 20.68 -3.87 -19.83
CA ALA A 51 21.19 -5.16 -20.27
C ALA A 51 22.62 -5.02 -20.81
N ASP A 52 23.52 -5.87 -20.32
CA ASP A 52 24.92 -5.89 -20.72
C ASP A 52 25.05 -6.21 -22.23
N ALA A 53 26.10 -5.67 -22.85
CA ALA A 53 26.31 -5.76 -24.30
C ALA A 53 26.44 -7.21 -24.83
N GLU A 54 26.76 -8.17 -23.96
CA GLU A 54 26.81 -9.59 -24.32
C GLU A 54 25.41 -10.23 -24.45
N GLU A 55 24.46 -9.84 -23.59
CA GLU A 55 23.08 -10.38 -23.59
C GLU A 55 22.28 -9.94 -24.83
N ARG A 56 22.68 -8.81 -25.44
CA ARG A 56 22.11 -8.31 -26.70
C ARG A 56 22.67 -9.01 -27.95
N LYS A 57 23.83 -9.67 -27.87
CA LYS A 57 24.47 -10.36 -28.99
C LYS A 57 23.96 -11.79 -29.20
N SER A 58 23.22 -12.34 -28.23
CA SER A 58 22.70 -13.71 -28.24
C SER A 58 21.21 -13.82 -28.64
N LEU A 59 20.59 -12.71 -29.09
CA LEU A 59 19.24 -12.67 -29.68
C LEU A 59 19.34 -12.50 -31.20
#